data_AF-G5AFG7-F1
#
_entry.id   AF-G5AFG7-F1
#
_cell.length_a   1.000
_cell.length_b   1.000
_cell.length_c   1.000
_cell.angle_alpha   90.00
_cell.angle_beta   90.00
_cell.angle_gamma   90.00
#
_symmetry.space_group_name_H-M   'P 1'
#
loop_
_entity.id
_entity.type
_entity.pdbx_description
1 polymer ?
#
loop_
_entity_poly.entity_id
_entity_poly.type
_entity_poly.pdbx_seq_one_letter_code
_entity_poly.pdbx_strand_id
1 'polypeptide(L)'
;MVKKKSEQLTSIEHGTFDTAALQQELAQALEDDRVYKLTDDMKKRAIHTAASYDEFKNLVACADLKPISQKELRDFSRAERQTNISFNKKNKTRKKPANERRFQPTAPALDVPPATSVDFCRNWKRYLKTTDAKFRYLQLTTPERIAEMFKPDIDSDLMAEIVEVLVASWRQKGADVDPEEPSQAAFALSTMEALSQTARFSLILDFFDDHQTDKVRELFNLLEATGDIFKDDLEMLPQLKQKFRL
;
A
#
# COMPACT_ATOMS: atom_id res chain seq x y z
N MET A 1 -0.31 -52.17 -36.05
CA MET A 1 -0.72 -53.29 -35.18
C MET A 1 0.37 -53.51 -34.13
N VAL A 2 0.20 -52.92 -32.95
CA VAL A 2 1.19 -52.97 -31.87
C VAL A 2 0.88 -54.20 -31.01
N LYS A 3 1.74 -55.22 -31.09
CA LYS A 3 1.63 -56.46 -30.32
C LYS A 3 1.91 -56.18 -28.84
N LYS A 4 1.00 -56.67 -28.00
CA LYS A 4 1.03 -56.67 -26.54
C LYS A 4 2.41 -57.06 -26.00
N LYS A 5 2.95 -56.22 -25.11
CA LYS A 5 4.14 -56.52 -24.29
C LYS A 5 3.65 -57.40 -23.13
N SER A 6 3.79 -58.71 -23.32
CA SER A 6 3.44 -59.73 -22.34
C SER A 6 4.33 -59.63 -21.10
N GLU A 7 3.65 -59.67 -19.96
CA GLU A 7 4.16 -59.80 -18.60
C GLU A 7 5.29 -60.84 -18.53
N GLN A 8 6.51 -60.38 -18.26
CA GLN A 8 7.57 -61.27 -17.82
C GLN A 8 7.32 -61.55 -16.34
N LEU A 9 6.59 -62.63 -16.12
CA LEU A 9 6.59 -63.38 -14.87
C LEU A 9 8.05 -63.59 -14.45
N THR A 10 8.34 -63.21 -13.21
CA THR A 10 9.59 -63.46 -12.50
C THR A 10 9.83 -64.97 -12.45
N SER A 11 10.59 -65.47 -13.44
CA SER A 11 10.99 -66.87 -13.51
C SER A 11 11.89 -67.20 -12.32
N ILE A 12 11.38 -68.01 -11.40
CA ILE A 12 12.08 -68.50 -10.20
C ILE A 12 13.17 -69.53 -10.56
N GLU A 13 13.28 -69.95 -11.83
CA GLU A 13 14.18 -71.05 -12.24
C GLU A 13 15.61 -70.62 -12.59
N HIS A 14 15.90 -69.32 -12.72
CA HIS A 14 17.26 -68.82 -12.87
C HIS A 14 17.52 -67.75 -11.80
N GLY A 15 18.33 -68.11 -10.79
CA GLY A 15 18.58 -67.39 -9.54
C GLY A 15 19.23 -65.99 -9.63
N THR A 16 18.69 -65.10 -10.45
CA THR A 16 18.94 -63.66 -10.36
C THR A 16 17.73 -62.99 -9.70
N PHE A 17 17.71 -63.02 -8.37
CA PHE A 17 16.72 -62.33 -7.56
C PHE A 17 17.07 -60.84 -7.51
N ASP A 18 16.29 -60.01 -8.20
CA ASP A 18 16.48 -58.56 -8.22
C ASP A 18 15.93 -57.95 -6.91
N THR A 19 16.80 -57.85 -5.91
CA THR A 19 16.47 -57.26 -4.61
C THR A 19 16.08 -55.78 -4.73
N ALA A 20 16.60 -55.06 -5.72
CA ALA A 20 16.34 -53.63 -5.90
C ALA A 20 14.94 -53.39 -6.44
N ALA A 21 14.50 -54.17 -7.42
CA ALA A 21 13.13 -54.11 -7.94
C ALA A 21 12.10 -54.44 -6.86
N LEU A 22 12.35 -55.46 -6.04
CA LEU A 22 11.46 -55.82 -4.94
C LEU A 22 11.42 -54.75 -3.84
N GLN A 23 12.55 -54.13 -3.50
CA GLN A 23 12.60 -53.01 -2.55
C GLN A 23 11.80 -51.81 -3.06
N GLN A 24 11.86 -51.52 -4.37
CA GLN A 24 11.10 -50.45 -4.99
C GLN A 24 9.59 -50.74 -4.97
N GLU A 25 9.18 -51.96 -5.30
CA GLU A 25 7.77 -52.38 -5.23
C GLU A 25 7.24 -52.28 -3.79
N LEU A 26 8.03 -52.72 -2.81
CA LEU A 26 7.68 -52.60 -1.39
C LEU A 26 7.55 -51.13 -0.97
N ALA A 27 8.49 -50.27 -1.37
CA ALA A 27 8.44 -48.84 -1.06
C ALA A 27 7.20 -48.17 -1.68
N GLN A 28 6.84 -48.53 -2.91
CA GLN A 28 5.63 -48.04 -3.57
C GLN A 28 4.37 -48.49 -2.82
N ALA A 29 4.28 -49.77 -2.47
CA ALA A 29 3.13 -50.32 -1.76
C ALA A 29 2.92 -49.66 -0.37
N LEU A 30 4.02 -49.36 0.34
CA LEU A 30 3.95 -48.63 1.61
C LEU A 30 3.45 -47.19 1.42
N GLU A 31 3.89 -46.52 0.37
CA GLU A 31 3.48 -45.15 0.07
C GLU A 31 2.00 -45.08 -0.35
N ASP A 32 1.55 -46.04 -1.16
CA ASP A 32 0.15 -46.14 -1.56
C ASP A 32 -0.77 -46.38 -0.36
N ASP A 33 -0.37 -47.25 0.58
CA ASP A 33 -1.11 -47.49 1.83
C ASP A 33 -1.12 -46.25 2.74
N ARG A 34 0.01 -45.50 2.79
CA ARG A 34 0.10 -44.23 3.53
C ARG A 34 -0.90 -43.20 2.99
N VAL A 35 -0.90 -42.98 1.67
CA VAL A 35 -1.80 -42.02 1.01
C VAL A 35 -3.26 -42.46 1.14
N TYR A 36 -3.54 -43.75 0.98
CA TYR A 36 -4.87 -44.31 1.16
C TYR A 36 -5.42 -44.02 2.56
N LYS A 37 -4.64 -44.32 3.61
CA LYS A 37 -5.04 -44.06 5.01
C LYS A 37 -5.30 -42.58 5.28
N LEU A 38 -4.40 -41.70 4.82
CA LEU A 38 -4.56 -40.24 5.00
C LEU A 38 -5.81 -39.70 4.31
N THR A 39 -6.08 -40.15 3.09
CA THR A 39 -7.29 -39.71 2.35
C THR A 39 -8.56 -40.24 2.97
N ASP A 40 -8.58 -41.49 3.46
CA ASP A 40 -9.73 -42.07 4.14
C ASP A 40 -10.03 -41.37 5.48
N ASP A 41 -9.00 -41.11 6.28
CA ASP A 41 -9.13 -40.36 7.52
C ASP A 41 -9.61 -38.92 7.28
N MET A 42 -9.10 -38.27 6.23
CA MET A 42 -9.57 -36.94 5.83
C MET A 42 -11.02 -36.97 5.35
N LYS A 43 -11.45 -37.99 4.57
CA LYS A 43 -12.85 -38.16 4.16
C LYS A 43 -13.76 -38.27 5.38
N LYS A 44 -13.42 -39.14 6.34
CA LYS A 44 -14.19 -39.30 7.59
C LYS A 44 -14.32 -37.99 8.36
N ARG A 45 -13.23 -37.24 8.48
CA ARG A 45 -13.23 -35.92 9.13
C ARG A 45 -14.06 -34.89 8.36
N ALA A 46 -13.88 -34.82 7.04
CA ALA A 46 -14.47 -33.81 6.18
C ALA A 46 -16.00 -33.99 6.06
N ILE A 47 -16.52 -35.21 6.14
CA ILE A 47 -17.98 -35.48 6.20
C ILE A 47 -18.65 -34.69 7.33
N HIS A 48 -17.99 -34.55 8.47
CA HIS A 48 -18.52 -33.84 9.63
C HIS A 48 -18.17 -32.35 9.68
N THR A 49 -17.15 -31.93 8.92
CA THR A 49 -16.58 -30.58 9.03
C THR A 49 -16.97 -29.67 7.86
N ALA A 50 -17.10 -30.20 6.66
CA ALA A 50 -17.35 -29.41 5.45
C ALA A 50 -18.82 -28.99 5.34
N ALA A 51 -19.06 -27.74 4.97
CA ALA A 51 -20.41 -27.20 4.75
C ALA A 51 -20.93 -27.46 3.32
N SER A 52 -20.03 -27.77 2.38
CA SER A 52 -20.36 -28.01 0.97
C SER A 52 -19.52 -29.13 0.35
N TYR A 53 -19.99 -29.68 -0.78
CA TYR A 53 -19.26 -30.72 -1.50
C TYR A 53 -17.92 -30.22 -2.06
N ASP A 54 -17.85 -28.97 -2.52
CA ASP A 54 -16.61 -28.41 -3.04
C ASP A 54 -15.55 -28.26 -1.93
N GLU A 55 -15.96 -27.86 -0.74
CA GLU A 55 -15.09 -27.83 0.43
C GLU A 55 -14.63 -29.24 0.83
N PHE A 56 -15.54 -30.21 0.84
CA PHE A 56 -15.21 -31.62 1.09
C PHE A 56 -14.16 -32.14 0.08
N LYS A 57 -14.38 -31.88 -1.21
CA LYS A 57 -13.47 -32.28 -2.30
C LYS A 57 -12.08 -31.66 -2.10
N ASN A 58 -12.03 -30.38 -1.76
CA ASN A 58 -10.78 -29.66 -1.54
C ASN A 58 -10.02 -30.19 -0.30
N LEU A 59 -10.72 -30.47 0.79
CA LEU A 59 -10.10 -31.03 2.00
C LEU A 59 -9.47 -32.41 1.74
N VAL A 60 -10.20 -33.28 1.03
CA VAL A 60 -9.70 -34.62 0.68
C VAL A 60 -8.52 -34.55 -0.30
N ALA A 61 -8.56 -33.63 -1.26
CA ALA A 61 -7.44 -33.42 -2.20
C ALA A 61 -6.16 -32.96 -1.49
N CYS A 62 -6.30 -32.22 -0.38
CA CYS A 62 -5.18 -31.70 0.41
C CYS A 62 -4.70 -32.66 1.51
N ALA A 63 -5.22 -33.89 1.59
CA ALA A 63 -4.90 -34.83 2.68
C ALA A 63 -3.42 -35.25 2.74
N ASP A 64 -2.73 -35.26 1.60
CA ASP A 64 -1.33 -35.68 1.49
C ASP A 64 -0.32 -34.51 1.54
N LEU A 65 -0.79 -33.29 1.85
CA LEU A 65 0.11 -32.15 1.95
C LEU A 65 0.99 -32.26 3.19
N LYS A 66 2.30 -32.15 2.98
CA LYS A 66 3.28 -32.15 4.07
C LYS A 66 3.11 -30.89 4.93
N PRO A 67 3.01 -31.01 6.27
CA PRO A 67 2.96 -29.85 7.14
C PRO A 67 4.25 -29.06 7.02
N ILE A 68 4.12 -27.74 6.92
CA ILE A 68 5.27 -26.84 6.76
C ILE A 68 6.14 -26.90 8.02
N SER A 69 7.44 -27.13 7.81
CA SER A 69 8.42 -27.15 8.90
C SER A 69 8.68 -25.74 9.44
N GLN A 70 8.99 -25.60 10.74
CA GLN A 70 9.39 -24.32 11.31
C GLN A 70 10.64 -23.74 10.63
N LYS A 71 11.52 -24.59 10.09
CA LYS A 71 12.68 -24.15 9.28
C LYS A 71 12.21 -23.52 7.97
N GLU A 72 11.29 -24.18 7.26
CA GLU A 72 10.70 -23.68 6.02
C GLU A 72 9.95 -22.37 6.25
N LEU A 73 9.18 -22.23 7.34
CA LEU A 73 8.55 -20.96 7.75
C LEU A 73 9.55 -19.82 7.94
N ARG A 74 10.71 -20.09 8.54
CA ARG A 74 11.78 -19.10 8.69
C ARG A 74 12.42 -18.77 7.34
N ASP A 75 12.57 -19.75 6.46
CA ASP A 75 13.13 -19.54 5.13
C ASP A 75 12.16 -18.75 4.23
N PHE A 76 10.85 -18.97 4.30
CA PHE A 76 9.85 -18.11 3.66
C PHE A 76 9.88 -16.65 4.17
N SER A 77 10.25 -16.45 5.45
CA SER A 77 10.41 -15.10 6.01
C SER A 77 11.75 -14.43 5.63
N ARG A 78 12.77 -15.24 5.29
CA ARG A 78 14.13 -14.81 4.98
C ARG A 78 14.40 -14.68 3.49
N ALA A 79 13.68 -15.41 2.65
CA ALA A 79 13.52 -15.07 1.26
C ALA A 79 12.99 -13.66 1.26
N GLU A 80 13.88 -12.70 0.98
CA GLU A 80 13.57 -11.30 0.79
C GLU A 80 12.23 -11.26 0.09
N ARG A 81 11.28 -10.52 0.67
CA ARG A 81 10.13 -10.07 -0.10
C ARG A 81 10.73 -9.35 -1.30
N GLN A 82 10.91 -10.07 -2.41
CA GLN A 82 11.32 -9.55 -3.68
C GLN A 82 10.10 -8.82 -4.22
N THR A 83 9.71 -7.76 -3.51
CA THR A 83 9.04 -6.63 -4.13
C THR A 83 9.96 -6.23 -5.27
N ASN A 84 9.47 -6.25 -6.50
CA ASN A 84 10.22 -5.94 -7.71
C ASN A 84 11.14 -4.71 -7.55
N ILE A 85 12.42 -4.89 -7.21
CA ILE A 85 13.44 -3.84 -7.30
C ILE A 85 14.13 -3.99 -8.67
N SER A 86 13.34 -3.79 -9.73
CA SER A 86 13.87 -3.57 -11.09
C SER A 86 14.43 -2.15 -11.26
N PHE A 87 14.46 -1.35 -10.20
CA PHE A 87 14.90 0.05 -10.22
C PHE A 87 16.27 0.24 -9.55
N ASN A 88 17.30 -0.55 -9.89
CA ASN A 88 18.68 -0.11 -9.63
C ASN A 88 19.73 -0.84 -10.46
N LYS A 89 19.85 -0.53 -11.75
CA LYS A 89 21.01 -0.94 -12.57
C LYS A 89 21.89 0.22 -13.05
N LYS A 90 21.76 1.41 -12.45
CA LYS A 90 22.66 2.53 -12.72
C LYS A 90 22.95 3.29 -11.43
N ASN A 91 23.85 2.76 -10.61
CA ASN A 91 24.70 3.51 -9.67
C ASN A 91 25.64 2.55 -8.91
N LYS A 92 26.52 1.86 -9.66
CA LYS A 92 27.72 1.25 -9.06
C LYS A 92 28.79 2.33 -8.92
N THR A 93 28.79 3.01 -7.77
CA THR A 93 29.97 3.62 -7.13
C THR A 93 29.50 4.35 -5.87
N ARG A 94 29.51 3.67 -4.71
CA ARG A 94 29.91 4.31 -3.46
C ARG A 94 30.13 3.31 -2.32
N LYS A 95 31.17 3.64 -1.57
CA LYS A 95 31.80 2.92 -0.47
C LYS A 95 30.77 2.45 0.58
N LYS A 96 30.98 1.25 1.12
CA LYS A 96 30.35 0.78 2.37
C LYS A 96 30.62 1.80 3.50
N PRO A 97 29.63 2.19 4.29
CA PRO A 97 29.84 2.51 5.69
C PRO A 97 29.41 1.33 6.55
N ALA A 98 30.35 0.83 7.33
CA ALA A 98 30.06 0.14 8.57
C ALA A 98 29.37 1.13 9.51
N ASN A 99 28.08 0.93 9.78
CA ASN A 99 27.50 1.09 11.11
C ASN A 99 26.05 0.60 11.07
N GLU A 100 25.73 -0.33 11.95
CA GLU A 100 24.35 -0.69 12.29
C GLU A 100 23.65 0.57 12.81
N ARG A 101 22.91 1.26 11.93
CA ARG A 101 21.99 2.30 12.35
C ARG A 101 20.81 1.62 13.01
N ARG A 102 20.88 1.52 14.34
CA ARG A 102 19.69 1.55 15.20
C ARG A 102 18.76 2.62 14.63
N PHE A 103 17.54 2.23 14.25
CA PHE A 103 16.47 3.17 13.93
C PHE A 103 16.13 3.94 15.21
N GLN A 104 16.87 5.01 15.48
CA GLN A 104 16.41 6.07 16.36
C GLN A 104 15.71 7.10 15.47
N PRO A 105 14.47 7.49 15.80
CA PRO A 105 13.81 8.59 15.11
C PRO A 105 14.51 9.87 15.54
N THR A 106 15.51 10.31 14.78
CA THR A 106 15.95 11.70 14.84
C THR A 106 14.72 12.54 14.51
N ALA A 107 14.31 13.41 15.44
CA ALA A 107 13.25 14.38 15.17
C ALA A 107 13.62 15.11 13.88
N PRO A 108 12.80 15.04 12.81
CA PRO A 108 13.10 15.79 11.60
C PRO A 108 13.08 17.27 11.97
N ALA A 109 14.03 18.03 11.44
CA ALA A 109 13.99 19.48 11.52
C ALA A 109 12.71 19.95 10.81
N LEU A 110 11.68 20.30 11.58
CA LEU A 110 10.39 20.75 11.07
C LEU A 110 10.50 22.10 10.34
N ASP A 111 11.63 22.78 10.51
CA ASP A 111 12.00 24.03 9.85
C ASP A 111 12.58 23.81 8.44
N VAL A 112 12.73 22.56 7.99
CA VAL A 112 13.22 22.21 6.66
C VAL A 112 12.08 21.61 5.83
N PRO A 113 11.88 22.06 4.58
CA PRO A 113 10.78 21.56 3.77
C PRO A 113 10.99 20.08 3.37
N PRO A 114 9.92 19.27 3.36
CA PRO A 114 10.00 17.82 3.21
C PRO A 114 10.50 17.38 1.83
N ALA A 115 11.50 16.51 1.80
CA ALA A 115 12.11 16.02 0.55
C ALA A 115 11.17 15.12 -0.28
N THR A 116 10.28 14.37 0.38
CA THR A 116 9.40 13.38 -0.28
C THR A 116 7.99 13.43 0.30
N SER A 117 6.99 12.97 -0.48
CA SER A 117 5.58 12.89 -0.04
C SER A 117 5.42 12.05 1.23
N VAL A 118 6.20 10.99 1.38
CA VAL A 118 6.23 10.13 2.58
C VAL A 118 6.76 10.89 3.80
N ASP A 119 7.81 11.71 3.64
CA ASP A 119 8.31 12.56 4.72
C ASP A 119 7.29 13.61 5.14
N PHE A 120 6.57 14.23 4.18
CA PHE A 120 5.46 15.14 4.46
C PHE A 120 4.37 14.44 5.28
N CYS A 121 3.85 13.32 4.79
CA CYS A 121 2.78 12.57 5.47
C CYS A 121 3.20 12.13 6.88
N ARG A 122 4.43 11.65 7.03
CA ARG A 122 4.99 11.25 8.32
C ARG A 122 5.05 12.44 9.27
N ASN A 123 5.57 13.58 8.80
CA ASN A 123 5.73 14.76 9.65
C ASN A 123 4.38 15.35 10.05
N TRP A 124 3.46 15.40 9.10
CA TRP A 124 2.08 15.84 9.28
C TRP A 124 1.34 15.04 10.35
N LYS A 125 1.33 13.70 10.25
CA LYS A 125 0.59 12.84 11.20
C LYS A 125 1.31 12.72 12.56
N ARG A 126 2.65 12.68 12.58
CA ARG A 126 3.41 12.41 13.82
C ARG A 126 3.76 13.65 14.64
N TYR A 127 4.25 14.72 14.01
CA TYR A 127 4.86 15.84 14.71
C TYR A 127 3.99 17.10 14.76
N LEU A 128 3.10 17.30 13.77
CA LEU A 128 2.24 18.49 13.72
C LEU A 128 0.90 18.22 14.42
N LYS A 129 0.75 18.75 15.64
CA LYS A 129 -0.46 18.56 16.47
C LYS A 129 -1.40 19.76 16.49
N THR A 130 -0.86 20.96 16.29
CA THR A 130 -1.65 22.20 16.26
C THR A 130 -1.93 22.61 14.82
N THR A 131 -3.10 23.20 14.59
CA THR A 131 -3.51 23.73 13.29
C THR A 131 -2.53 24.80 12.78
N ASP A 132 -2.07 25.68 13.66
CA ASP A 132 -1.07 26.71 13.34
C ASP A 132 0.26 26.11 12.85
N ALA A 133 0.76 25.06 13.51
CA ALA A 133 1.99 24.40 13.08
C ALA A 133 1.80 23.68 11.73
N LYS A 134 0.62 23.09 11.49
CA LYS A 134 0.27 22.52 10.17
C LYS A 134 0.25 23.58 9.08
N PHE A 135 -0.32 24.75 9.35
CA PHE A 135 -0.39 25.86 8.40
C PHE A 135 1.00 26.42 8.08
N ARG A 136 1.83 26.69 9.09
CA ARG A 136 3.22 27.14 8.88
C ARG A 136 4.05 26.13 8.09
N TYR A 137 3.85 24.83 8.35
CA TYR A 137 4.52 23.78 7.59
C TYR A 137 4.07 23.71 6.12
N LEU A 138 2.79 24.00 5.87
CA LEU A 138 2.23 24.10 4.53
C LEU A 138 2.83 25.30 3.77
N GLN A 139 2.93 26.47 4.42
CA GLN A 139 3.59 27.65 3.87
C GLN A 139 5.07 27.39 3.54
N LEU A 140 5.79 26.68 4.42
CA LEU A 140 7.19 26.29 4.20
C LEU A 140 7.37 25.36 3.00
N THR A 141 6.40 24.47 2.75
CA THR A 141 6.49 23.49 1.66
C THR A 141 6.22 24.14 0.30
N THR A 142 5.48 25.25 0.26
CA THR A 142 4.99 25.97 -0.93
C THR A 142 4.01 25.19 -1.82
N PRO A 143 3.07 25.86 -2.52
CA PRO A 143 2.07 25.19 -3.35
C PRO A 143 2.66 24.40 -4.53
N GLU A 144 3.69 24.94 -5.18
CA GLU A 144 4.37 24.32 -6.32
C GLU A 144 4.96 22.96 -5.97
N ARG A 145 5.63 22.88 -4.82
CA ARG A 145 6.23 21.63 -4.35
C ARG A 145 5.18 20.61 -3.94
N ILE A 146 4.05 21.06 -3.38
CA ILE A 146 2.91 20.18 -3.08
C ILE A 146 2.41 19.53 -4.36
N ALA A 147 2.27 20.29 -5.45
CA ALA A 147 1.89 19.75 -6.75
C ALA A 147 2.88 18.70 -7.25
N GLU A 148 4.20 18.95 -7.15
CA GLU A 148 5.22 17.97 -7.57
C GLU A 148 5.26 16.72 -6.68
N MET A 149 5.19 16.88 -5.36
CA MET A 149 5.29 15.79 -4.40
C MET A 149 4.08 14.85 -4.46
N PHE A 150 2.88 15.40 -4.68
CA PHE A 150 1.63 14.66 -4.69
C PHE A 150 1.08 14.40 -6.09
N LYS A 151 1.80 14.78 -7.15
CA LYS A 151 1.46 14.47 -8.54
C LYS A 151 0.98 13.02 -8.77
N PRO A 152 1.64 11.96 -8.25
CA PRO A 152 1.19 10.60 -8.47
C PRO A 152 -0.08 10.25 -7.69
N ASP A 153 -0.17 10.60 -6.41
CA ASP A 153 -1.30 10.30 -5.55
C ASP A 153 -1.22 11.06 -4.21
N ILE A 154 -2.36 11.28 -3.58
CA ILE A 154 -2.50 11.80 -2.21
C ILE A 154 -3.65 11.09 -1.49
N ASP A 155 -3.45 10.84 -0.20
CA ASP A 155 -4.46 10.26 0.71
C ASP A 155 -5.66 11.23 0.87
N SER A 156 -6.89 10.73 0.78
CA SER A 156 -8.11 11.56 0.87
C SER A 156 -8.20 12.29 2.21
N ASP A 157 -7.89 11.59 3.30
CA ASP A 157 -7.86 12.16 4.65
C ASP A 157 -6.84 13.29 4.75
N LEU A 158 -5.68 13.15 4.10
CA LEU A 158 -4.66 14.19 4.10
C LEU A 158 -5.12 15.44 3.35
N MET A 159 -5.77 15.27 2.20
CA MET A 159 -6.32 16.40 1.44
C MET A 159 -7.40 17.12 2.26
N ALA A 160 -8.32 16.37 2.88
CA ALA A 160 -9.35 16.94 3.74
C ALA A 160 -8.76 17.69 4.95
N GLU A 161 -7.72 17.14 5.60
CA GLU A 161 -7.01 17.82 6.69
C GLU A 161 -6.32 19.11 6.21
N ILE A 162 -5.76 19.15 5.00
CA ILE A 162 -5.16 20.37 4.43
C ILE A 162 -6.24 21.45 4.26
N VAL A 163 -7.40 21.09 3.71
CA VAL A 163 -8.54 22.02 3.56
C VAL A 163 -9.01 22.53 4.93
N GLU A 164 -9.13 21.65 5.92
CA GLU A 164 -9.52 22.04 7.27
C GLU A 164 -8.53 23.02 7.90
N VAL A 165 -7.22 22.82 7.71
CA VAL A 165 -6.18 23.72 8.18
C VAL A 165 -6.29 25.09 7.50
N LEU A 166 -6.59 25.16 6.20
CA LEU A 166 -6.79 26.42 5.47
C LEU A 166 -8.04 27.18 5.97
N VAL A 167 -9.14 26.48 6.22
CA VAL A 167 -10.37 27.10 6.78
C VAL A 167 -10.12 27.60 8.21
N ALA A 168 -9.45 26.79 9.03
CA ALA A 168 -9.18 27.14 10.41
C ALA A 168 -8.17 28.30 10.53
N SER A 169 -7.18 28.40 9.64
CA SER A 169 -6.28 29.56 9.58
C SER A 169 -7.03 30.83 9.17
N TRP A 170 -8.11 30.72 8.40
CA TRP A 170 -8.99 31.84 8.07
C TRP A 170 -9.74 32.38 9.29
N ARG A 171 -10.20 31.47 10.16
CA ARG A 171 -10.98 31.81 11.37
C ARG A 171 -10.12 32.41 12.48
N GLN A 172 -8.81 32.14 12.47
CA GLN A 172 -7.87 32.66 13.47
C GLN A 172 -7.34 34.06 13.14
N LYS A 173 -7.52 34.55 11.91
CA LYS A 173 -7.14 35.91 11.50
C LYS A 173 -8.15 36.94 12.01
N GLY A 174 -8.09 37.21 13.31
CA GLY A 174 -8.90 38.23 14.01
C GLY A 174 -8.09 39.30 14.75
N ALA A 175 -6.77 39.17 14.87
CA ALA A 175 -5.93 40.18 15.52
C ALA A 175 -4.47 39.99 15.09
N ASP A 176 -3.87 41.04 14.56
CA ASP A 176 -2.46 41.17 14.13
C ASP A 176 -2.02 40.31 12.94
N VAL A 177 -1.62 40.96 11.85
CA VAL A 177 -0.28 40.84 11.23
C VAL A 177 -0.22 41.72 9.95
N ASP A 178 0.99 42.24 9.76
CA ASP A 178 1.55 43.19 8.81
C ASP A 178 1.13 43.10 7.31
N PRO A 179 1.33 44.20 6.54
CA PRO A 179 0.97 44.31 5.13
C PRO A 179 1.83 43.52 4.11
N GLU A 180 2.83 42.75 4.54
CA GLU A 180 3.82 42.12 3.65
C GLU A 180 3.66 40.60 3.43
N GLU A 181 2.69 39.93 4.06
CA GLU A 181 2.45 38.51 3.78
C GLU A 181 1.63 38.34 2.48
N PRO A 182 1.99 37.36 1.61
CA PRO A 182 1.19 37.03 0.43
C PRO A 182 -0.25 36.76 0.88
N SER A 183 -1.23 37.31 0.15
CA SER A 183 -2.63 37.21 0.56
C SER A 183 -2.96 35.74 0.81
N GLN A 184 -3.41 35.43 2.03
CA GLN A 184 -3.78 34.08 2.45
C GLN A 184 -4.79 33.44 1.48
N ALA A 185 -5.56 34.28 0.80
CA ALA A 185 -6.41 33.93 -0.34
C ALA A 185 -5.66 33.40 -1.54
N ALA A 186 -4.65 34.11 -2.04
CA ALA A 186 -3.81 33.63 -3.12
C ALA A 186 -3.13 32.31 -2.72
N PHE A 187 -2.57 32.22 -1.50
CA PHE A 187 -1.93 30.97 -1.05
C PHE A 187 -2.90 29.79 -0.99
N ALA A 188 -4.11 29.98 -0.45
CA ALA A 188 -5.13 28.93 -0.40
C ALA A 188 -5.60 28.52 -1.80
N LEU A 189 -5.81 29.48 -2.71
CA LEU A 189 -6.15 29.21 -4.11
C LEU A 189 -5.04 28.42 -4.82
N SER A 190 -3.79 28.87 -4.75
CA SER A 190 -2.66 28.15 -5.36
C SER A 190 -2.48 26.74 -4.77
N THR A 191 -2.76 26.56 -3.47
CA THR A 191 -2.70 25.24 -2.82
C THR A 191 -3.82 24.32 -3.33
N MET A 192 -5.04 24.83 -3.42
CA MET A 192 -6.18 24.06 -3.96
C MET A 192 -5.98 23.74 -5.45
N GLU A 193 -5.38 24.65 -6.21
CA GLU A 193 -4.98 24.41 -7.59
C GLU A 193 -3.94 23.28 -7.68
N ALA A 194 -2.88 23.34 -6.88
CA ALA A 194 -1.85 22.31 -6.79
C ALA A 194 -2.42 20.92 -6.48
N LEU A 195 -3.38 20.84 -5.54
CA LEU A 195 -4.08 19.60 -5.19
C LEU A 195 -4.97 19.07 -6.33
N SER A 196 -5.54 19.96 -7.15
CA SER A 196 -6.36 19.58 -8.31
C SER A 196 -5.56 18.95 -9.45
N GLN A 197 -4.23 19.12 -9.47
CA GLN A 197 -3.34 18.57 -10.50
C GLN A 197 -2.91 17.11 -10.23
N THR A 198 -3.40 16.49 -9.16
CA THR A 198 -3.08 15.11 -8.80
C THR A 198 -3.73 14.10 -9.76
N ALA A 199 -3.02 13.02 -10.11
CA ALA A 199 -3.48 12.07 -11.14
C ALA A 199 -4.79 11.36 -10.80
N ARG A 200 -5.09 11.18 -9.51
CA ARG A 200 -6.29 10.48 -9.00
C ARG A 200 -7.29 11.42 -8.32
N PHE A 201 -7.24 12.72 -8.63
CA PHE A 201 -8.05 13.74 -7.98
C PHE A 201 -9.55 13.40 -7.92
N SER A 202 -10.16 12.96 -9.03
CA SER A 202 -11.58 12.59 -9.06
C SER A 202 -11.93 11.47 -8.08
N LEU A 203 -11.06 10.46 -7.96
CA LEU A 203 -11.27 9.34 -7.04
C LEU A 203 -11.09 9.79 -5.59
N ILE A 204 -10.16 10.70 -5.33
CA ILE A 204 -9.96 11.28 -4.01
C ILE A 204 -11.23 12.00 -3.53
N LEU A 205 -11.89 12.77 -4.42
CA LEU A 205 -13.16 13.41 -4.11
C LEU A 205 -14.31 12.42 -3.88
N ASP A 206 -14.29 11.23 -4.51
CA ASP A 206 -15.30 10.19 -4.26
C ASP A 206 -15.20 9.58 -2.86
N PHE A 207 -14.04 9.71 -2.20
CA PHE A 207 -13.82 9.29 -0.81
C PHE A 207 -14.13 10.38 0.22
N PHE A 208 -14.56 11.56 -0.20
CA PHE A 208 -14.89 12.62 0.74
C PHE A 208 -16.26 12.36 1.37
N ASP A 209 -16.33 12.49 2.70
CA ASP A 209 -17.59 12.52 3.42
C ASP A 209 -18.29 13.87 3.24
N ASP A 210 -19.61 13.93 3.48
CA ASP A 210 -20.42 15.15 3.37
C ASP A 210 -19.81 16.33 4.15
N HIS A 211 -19.29 16.07 5.37
CA HIS A 211 -18.63 17.08 6.19
C HIS A 211 -17.34 17.62 5.54
N GLN A 212 -16.55 16.76 4.89
CA GLN A 212 -15.33 17.17 4.22
C GLN A 212 -15.66 18.01 2.97
N THR A 213 -16.68 17.61 2.20
CA THR A 213 -17.18 18.42 1.07
C THR A 213 -17.73 19.76 1.53
N ASP A 214 -18.45 19.82 2.65
CA ASP A 214 -18.93 21.06 3.25
C ASP A 214 -17.78 22.00 3.64
N LYS A 215 -16.67 21.46 4.17
CA LYS A 215 -15.47 22.25 4.48
C LYS A 215 -14.81 22.84 3.23
N VAL A 216 -14.81 22.10 2.13
CA VAL A 216 -14.32 22.60 0.84
C VAL A 216 -15.22 23.74 0.36
N ARG A 217 -16.55 23.58 0.40
CA ARG A 217 -17.50 24.66 0.07
C ARG A 217 -17.31 25.89 0.97
N GLU A 218 -17.13 25.68 2.27
CA GLU A 218 -16.85 26.73 3.24
C GLU A 218 -15.60 27.53 2.84
N LEU A 219 -14.50 26.85 2.47
CA LEU A 219 -13.28 27.49 2.00
C LEU A 219 -13.52 28.35 0.76
N PHE A 220 -14.21 27.83 -0.25
CA PHE A 220 -14.49 28.59 -1.48
C PHE A 220 -15.41 29.80 -1.22
N ASN A 221 -16.39 29.68 -0.32
CA ASN A 221 -17.24 30.81 0.06
C ASN A 221 -16.45 31.90 0.81
N LEU A 222 -15.51 31.50 1.68
CA LEU A 222 -14.61 32.43 2.37
C LEU A 222 -13.66 33.14 1.40
N LEU A 223 -13.19 32.43 0.37
CA LEU A 223 -12.39 32.99 -0.71
C LEU A 223 -13.19 34.03 -1.51
N GLU A 224 -14.42 33.71 -1.93
CA GLU A 224 -15.27 34.66 -2.66
C GLU A 224 -15.65 35.90 -1.85
N ALA A 225 -15.87 35.74 -0.54
CA ALA A 225 -16.14 36.87 0.35
C ALA A 225 -14.93 37.80 0.52
N THR A 226 -13.72 37.28 0.30
CA THR A 226 -12.47 38.03 0.41
C THR A 226 -12.14 38.62 -0.96
N GLY A 227 -12.60 39.84 -1.23
CA GLY A 227 -12.41 40.54 -2.51
C GLY A 227 -10.97 40.95 -2.84
N ASP A 228 -9.96 40.27 -2.29
CA ASP A 228 -8.52 40.51 -2.45
C ASP A 228 -7.88 39.46 -3.39
N ILE A 229 -8.65 39.04 -4.38
CA ILE A 229 -8.27 38.05 -5.40
C ILE A 229 -7.78 38.82 -6.62
N PHE A 230 -6.55 38.55 -7.07
CA PHE A 230 -6.00 39.14 -8.29
C PHE A 230 -6.85 38.73 -9.50
N LYS A 231 -6.88 39.55 -10.57
CA LYS A 231 -7.74 39.29 -11.75
C LYS A 231 -7.56 37.89 -12.35
N ASP A 232 -6.34 37.38 -12.35
CA ASP A 232 -6.01 36.05 -12.89
C ASP A 232 -6.56 34.93 -11.98
N ASP A 233 -6.48 35.11 -10.66
CA ASP A 233 -7.01 34.16 -9.66
C ASP A 233 -8.56 34.10 -9.67
N LEU A 234 -9.21 35.20 -10.05
CA LEU A 234 -10.67 35.29 -10.17
C LEU A 234 -11.21 34.43 -11.33
N GLU A 235 -10.44 34.28 -12.41
CA GLU A 235 -10.80 33.42 -13.55
C GLU A 235 -10.57 31.92 -13.25
N MET A 236 -9.65 31.61 -12.33
CA MET A 236 -9.36 30.23 -11.91
C MET A 236 -10.41 29.67 -10.94
N LEU A 237 -11.01 30.53 -10.12
CA LEU A 237 -12.00 30.15 -9.11
C LEU A 237 -13.20 29.35 -9.66
N PRO A 238 -13.90 29.76 -10.75
CA PRO A 238 -15.01 28.98 -11.30
C PRO A 238 -14.57 27.62 -11.88
N GLN A 239 -13.39 27.57 -12.52
CA GLN A 239 -12.84 26.31 -13.05
C GLN A 239 -12.50 25.34 -11.93
N LEU A 240 -11.96 25.86 -10.83
CA LEU A 240 -11.60 25.07 -9.66
C LEU A 240 -12.84 24.56 -8.93
N LYS A 241 -13.88 25.38 -8.75
CA LYS A 241 -15.18 24.94 -8.23
C LYS A 241 -15.76 23.77 -9.03
N GLN A 242 -15.73 23.88 -10.36
CA GLN A 242 -16.18 22.79 -11.24
C GLN A 242 -15.38 21.51 -11.02
N LYS A 243 -14.05 21.60 -10.88
CA LYS A 243 -13.19 20.43 -10.59
C LYS A 243 -13.52 19.79 -9.25
N PHE A 244 -13.76 20.59 -8.22
CA PHE A 244 -14.13 20.12 -6.88
C PHE A 244 -15.61 19.70 -6.75
N ARG A 245 -16.38 19.72 -7.86
CA ARG A 245 -17.81 19.36 -7.91
C ARG A 245 -18.68 20.21 -6.99
N LEU A 246 -18.35 21.50 -6.90
CA LEU A 246 -19.05 22.51 -6.09
C LEU A 246 -19.96 23.39 -6.94
#